data_AF-A0A7C3FAK3-F1
#
_entry.id   AF-A0A7C3FAK3-F1
#
_cell.length_a   1.000
_cell.length_b   1.000
_cell.length_c   1.000
_cell.angle_alpha   90.00
_cell.angle_beta   90.00
_cell.angle_gamma   90.00
#
_symmetry.space_group_name_H-M   'P 1'
#
loop_
_entity.id
_entity.type
_entity.pdbx_description
1 polymer ?
#
loop_
_entity_poly.entity_id
_entity_poly.type
_entity_poly.pdbx_seq_one_letter_code
_entity_poly.pdbx_strand_id
1 'polypeptide(L)'
;YLPYFRKNQKALDTYCDEPAFGGESGAYYKFGKILARKFAKVDPLEFESTQLAPPSAEYCTHILKAHRTNQPFRLNGNVRNDGLITNLTQGCCVEVPCFVDRMGIYPTKVGALPPQCAALNQTNVTVQGLACQAALTGDPELAFAACALDPLASAVCTLVEIREMVREMLAKEAEWLPQFAGRTLAARKPVKVTPKTKGIEAPLDPALAIGNRFGQLATMKVKKPKA
;
A
#
# COMPACT_ATOMS: atom_id res chain seq x y z
N TYR A 1 -2.66 -3.29 1.50
CA TYR A 1 -4.02 -3.53 2.03
C TYR A 1 -4.87 -4.26 0.99
N LEU A 2 -5.74 -5.18 1.41
CA LEU A 2 -6.70 -5.85 0.51
C LEU A 2 -8.14 -5.56 0.99
N PRO A 3 -9.00 -4.95 0.15
CA PRO A 3 -10.33 -4.50 0.57
C PRO A 3 -11.27 -5.64 0.97
N TYR A 4 -10.98 -6.88 0.60
CA TYR A 4 -11.82 -8.04 0.92
C TYR A 4 -11.90 -8.31 2.43
N PHE A 5 -10.83 -7.98 3.18
CA PHE A 5 -10.72 -8.35 4.59
C PHE A 5 -11.05 -7.21 5.55
N ARG A 6 -10.91 -5.96 5.11
CA ARG A 6 -10.94 -4.79 6.03
C ARG A 6 -11.74 -3.59 5.51
N LYS A 7 -12.76 -3.81 4.66
CA LYS A 7 -13.56 -2.74 4.05
C LYS A 7 -14.74 -2.26 4.90
N ASN A 8 -15.35 -3.12 5.69
CA ASN A 8 -16.52 -2.78 6.52
C ASN A 8 -16.57 -3.68 7.76
N GLN A 9 -17.47 -3.37 8.70
CA GLN A 9 -17.60 -4.10 9.96
C GLN A 9 -17.84 -5.59 9.73
N LYS A 10 -18.70 -5.97 8.78
CA LYS A 10 -18.94 -7.38 8.44
C LYS A 10 -17.65 -8.11 8.06
N ALA A 11 -16.80 -7.51 7.23
CA ALA A 11 -15.53 -8.12 6.82
C ALA A 11 -14.56 -8.23 8.00
N LEU A 12 -14.50 -7.21 8.86
CA LEU A 12 -13.69 -7.23 10.09
C LEU A 12 -14.14 -8.36 11.02
N ASP A 13 -15.43 -8.46 11.31
CA ASP A 13 -15.99 -9.49 12.19
C ASP A 13 -15.78 -10.91 11.63
N THR A 14 -15.67 -11.05 10.31
CA THR A 14 -15.50 -12.36 9.65
C THR A 14 -14.03 -12.79 9.56
N TYR A 15 -13.11 -11.84 9.34
CA TYR A 15 -11.72 -12.16 8.93
C TYR A 15 -10.63 -11.59 9.85
N CYS A 16 -11.00 -10.83 10.89
CA CYS A 16 -10.06 -10.14 11.79
C CYS A 16 -10.38 -10.51 13.25
N ASP A 17 -10.24 -11.79 13.58
CA ASP A 17 -10.60 -12.41 14.87
C ASP A 17 -9.44 -12.47 15.88
N GLU A 18 -8.22 -12.11 15.47
CA GLU A 18 -7.03 -12.10 16.32
C GLU A 18 -6.69 -10.67 16.83
N PRO A 19 -6.17 -10.51 18.06
CA PRO A 19 -5.85 -9.20 18.62
C PRO A 19 -4.65 -8.55 17.93
N ALA A 20 -4.44 -7.25 18.16
CA ALA A 20 -3.33 -6.49 17.62
C ALA A 20 -3.20 -6.66 16.09
N PHE A 21 -2.10 -7.26 15.63
CA PHE A 21 -1.79 -7.42 14.22
C PHE A 21 -2.82 -8.27 13.44
N GLY A 22 -3.65 -9.03 14.16
CA GLY A 22 -4.74 -9.82 13.58
C GLY A 22 -5.94 -9.01 13.06
N GLY A 23 -6.14 -7.77 13.51
CA GLY A 23 -7.41 -7.10 13.21
C GLY A 23 -7.54 -5.66 13.71
N GLU A 24 -6.77 -5.32 14.73
CA GLU A 24 -7.05 -4.19 15.58
C GLU A 24 -6.54 -2.87 14.99
N SER A 25 -7.35 -1.82 15.10
CA SER A 25 -6.96 -0.46 14.76
C SER A 25 -5.80 0.01 15.63
N GLY A 26 -4.74 0.49 14.97
CA GLY A 26 -3.56 1.05 15.63
C GLY A 26 -2.67 0.02 16.33
N ALA A 27 -2.74 -1.26 15.96
CA ALA A 27 -1.92 -2.33 16.55
C ALA A 27 -0.42 -1.97 16.62
N TYR A 28 0.16 -1.54 15.50
CA TYR A 28 1.57 -1.16 15.44
C TYR A 28 1.90 0.05 16.33
N TYR A 29 1.03 1.06 16.37
CA TYR A 29 1.21 2.21 17.27
C TYR A 29 1.19 1.79 18.74
N LYS A 30 0.22 0.95 19.14
CA LYS A 30 0.12 0.41 20.51
C LYS A 30 1.37 -0.39 20.87
N PHE A 31 1.81 -1.28 19.98
CA PHE A 31 3.02 -2.07 20.14
C PHE A 31 4.26 -1.18 20.30
N GLY A 32 4.44 -0.20 19.41
CA GLY A 32 5.54 0.76 19.47
C GLY A 32 5.57 1.55 20.78
N LYS A 33 4.42 1.98 21.31
CA LYS A 33 4.36 2.65 22.63
C LYS A 33 4.75 1.74 23.78
N ILE A 34 4.38 0.46 23.73
CA ILE A 34 4.76 -0.51 24.75
C ILE A 34 6.29 -0.67 24.74
N LEU A 35 6.88 -0.87 23.56
CA LEU A 35 8.33 -1.00 23.41
C LEU A 35 9.06 0.28 23.86
N ALA A 36 8.64 1.44 23.37
CA ALA A 36 9.26 2.71 23.73
C ALA A 36 9.21 2.98 25.24
N ARG A 37 8.09 2.70 25.91
CA ARG A 37 7.98 2.86 27.37
C ARG A 37 8.89 1.91 28.15
N LYS A 38 9.00 0.65 27.71
CA LYS A 38 9.84 -0.35 28.37
C LYS A 38 11.32 -0.02 28.17
N PHE A 39 11.74 0.16 26.92
CA PHE A 39 13.15 0.33 26.56
C PHE A 39 13.69 1.75 26.78
N ALA A 40 12.84 2.72 27.13
CA ALA A 40 13.30 3.98 27.70
C ALA A 40 13.87 3.83 29.13
N LYS A 41 13.57 2.72 29.81
CA LYS A 41 13.94 2.50 31.22
C LYS A 41 14.84 1.29 31.45
N VAL A 42 14.92 0.40 30.48
CA VAL A 42 15.60 -0.88 30.58
C VAL A 42 16.39 -1.10 29.31
N ASP A 43 17.67 -1.46 29.44
CA ASP A 43 18.47 -1.87 28.30
C ASP A 43 17.92 -3.22 27.79
N PRO A 44 17.46 -3.31 26.52
CA PRO A 44 16.96 -4.58 25.98
C PRO A 44 17.99 -5.72 26.06
N LEU A 45 19.29 -5.41 26.07
CA LEU A 45 20.36 -6.40 26.13
C LEU A 45 20.51 -7.06 27.51
N GLU A 46 19.93 -6.50 28.58
CA GLU A 46 19.93 -7.13 29.91
C GLU A 46 19.19 -8.47 29.94
N PHE A 47 18.28 -8.70 28.97
CA PHE A 47 17.54 -9.95 28.84
C PHE A 47 18.26 -10.98 27.95
N GLU A 48 19.36 -10.60 27.31
CA GLU A 48 20.08 -11.45 26.36
C GLU A 48 21.23 -12.20 27.03
N SER A 49 21.42 -13.46 26.64
CA SER A 49 22.56 -14.27 27.07
C SER A 49 23.74 -14.06 26.12
N THR A 50 24.96 -13.98 26.66
CA THR A 50 26.19 -14.01 25.86
C THR A 50 26.57 -15.43 25.40
N GLN A 51 25.87 -16.46 25.88
CA GLN A 51 26.08 -17.83 25.43
C GLN A 51 25.53 -18.00 24.01
N LEU A 52 26.29 -18.69 23.17
CA LEU A 52 25.87 -19.00 21.81
C LEU A 52 24.66 -19.95 21.84
N ALA A 53 23.53 -19.46 21.35
CA ALA A 53 22.35 -20.27 21.06
C ALA A 53 22.45 -20.89 19.64
N PRO A 54 21.65 -21.92 19.33
CA PRO A 54 21.45 -22.35 17.95
C PRO A 54 21.01 -21.19 17.05
N PRO A 55 21.33 -21.22 15.74
CA PRO A 55 20.91 -20.17 14.81
C PRO A 55 19.39 -19.97 14.85
N SER A 56 18.96 -18.70 14.81
CA SER A 56 17.55 -18.37 14.68
C SER A 56 17.01 -18.71 13.27
N ALA A 57 15.71 -18.52 13.09
CA ALA A 57 15.07 -18.64 11.78
C ALA A 57 15.42 -17.48 10.82
N GLU A 58 16.15 -16.46 11.29
CA GLU A 58 16.50 -15.28 10.49
C GLU A 58 17.46 -15.62 9.35
N TYR A 59 17.07 -15.22 8.12
CA TYR A 59 17.78 -15.61 6.90
C TYR A 59 19.23 -15.13 6.84
N CYS A 60 19.59 -14.03 7.50
CA CYS A 60 20.92 -13.43 7.43
C CYS A 60 22.05 -14.44 7.71
N THR A 61 21.94 -15.20 8.82
CA THR A 61 22.98 -16.17 9.20
C THR A 61 23.07 -17.34 8.22
N HIS A 62 21.93 -17.79 7.68
CA HIS A 62 21.86 -18.88 6.69
C HIS A 62 22.43 -18.45 5.33
N ILE A 63 22.18 -17.21 4.90
CA ILE A 63 22.79 -16.61 3.70
C ILE A 63 24.31 -16.56 3.85
N LEU A 64 24.82 -16.05 4.98
CA LEU A 64 26.26 -15.99 5.25
C LEU A 64 26.90 -17.37 5.31
N LYS A 65 26.22 -18.34 5.95
CA LYS A 65 26.67 -19.74 5.98
C LYS A 65 26.77 -20.32 4.58
N ALA A 66 25.72 -20.17 3.76
CA ALA A 66 25.69 -20.69 2.40
C ALA A 66 26.81 -20.10 1.54
N HIS A 67 27.02 -18.79 1.65
CA HIS A 67 28.11 -18.08 0.98
C HIS A 67 29.49 -18.58 1.46
N ARG A 68 29.65 -18.82 2.75
CA ARG A 68 30.96 -19.24 3.30
C ARG A 68 31.29 -20.70 3.05
N THR A 69 30.31 -21.60 3.12
CA THR A 69 30.53 -23.06 3.09
C THR A 69 30.18 -23.70 1.76
N ASN A 70 29.63 -22.93 0.81
CA ASN A 70 29.09 -23.44 -0.45
C ASN A 70 28.01 -24.52 -0.27
N GLN A 71 27.31 -24.52 0.87
CA GLN A 71 26.12 -25.34 1.09
C GLN A 71 24.90 -24.52 0.64
N PRO A 72 24.23 -24.88 -0.48
CA PRO A 72 23.18 -24.04 -1.02
C PRO A 72 22.03 -23.82 -0.03
N PHE A 73 21.58 -22.57 0.07
CA PHE A 73 20.43 -22.19 0.90
C PHE A 73 19.34 -21.57 0.04
N ARG A 74 18.10 -22.01 0.24
CA ARG A 74 16.93 -21.48 -0.46
C ARG A 74 16.14 -20.56 0.47
N LEU A 75 15.82 -19.37 -0.02
CA LEU A 75 14.96 -18.40 0.66
C LEU A 75 14.03 -17.72 -0.34
N ASN A 76 13.11 -16.87 0.16
CA ASN A 76 12.48 -15.84 -0.66
C ASN A 76 13.18 -14.51 -0.36
N GLY A 77 13.76 -13.90 -1.39
CA GLY A 77 14.58 -12.69 -1.25
C GLY A 77 13.96 -11.51 -1.98
N ASN A 78 14.10 -10.33 -1.37
CA ASN A 78 13.72 -9.05 -1.98
C ASN A 78 14.83 -8.58 -2.93
N VAL A 79 14.53 -8.50 -4.22
CA VAL A 79 15.49 -8.18 -5.29
C VAL A 79 14.86 -7.27 -6.35
N ARG A 80 15.71 -6.63 -7.16
CA ARG A 80 15.24 -5.81 -8.28
C ARG A 80 14.62 -6.68 -9.37
N ASN A 81 13.43 -6.32 -9.83
CA ASN A 81 12.70 -7.03 -10.87
C ASN A 81 13.25 -6.70 -12.27
N ASP A 82 14.28 -7.45 -12.68
CA ASP A 82 14.85 -7.38 -14.03
C ASP A 82 14.36 -8.57 -14.88
N GLY A 83 13.03 -8.65 -15.04
CA GLY A 83 12.35 -9.71 -15.80
C GLY A 83 12.02 -10.98 -15.01
N LEU A 84 12.14 -10.94 -13.68
CA LEU A 84 11.82 -12.06 -12.78
C LEU A 84 10.31 -12.33 -12.73
N ILE A 85 9.52 -11.28 -12.52
CA ILE A 85 8.07 -11.28 -12.64
C ILE A 85 7.69 -10.42 -13.86
N THR A 86 7.24 -11.07 -14.92
CA THR A 86 7.20 -10.45 -16.26
C THR A 86 6.02 -9.51 -16.49
N ASN A 87 4.99 -9.59 -15.65
CA ASN A 87 3.81 -8.71 -15.70
C ASN A 87 3.73 -7.75 -14.50
N LEU A 88 4.88 -7.45 -13.88
CA LEU A 88 5.08 -6.33 -12.97
C LEU A 88 6.08 -5.34 -13.55
N THR A 89 6.06 -4.11 -13.01
CA THR A 89 6.96 -3.03 -13.42
C THR A 89 8.43 -3.45 -13.33
N GLN A 90 9.22 -3.16 -14.36
CA GLN A 90 10.67 -3.42 -14.33
C GLN A 90 11.36 -2.49 -13.34
N GLY A 91 12.37 -3.01 -12.64
CA GLY A 91 13.12 -2.25 -11.64
C GLY A 91 12.44 -2.10 -10.27
N CYS A 92 11.18 -2.54 -10.11
CA CYS A 92 10.56 -2.56 -8.77
C CYS A 92 11.19 -3.65 -7.89
N CYS A 93 11.03 -3.54 -6.57
CA CYS A 93 11.42 -4.62 -5.67
C CYS A 93 10.38 -5.74 -5.72
N VAL A 94 10.82 -6.98 -5.89
CA VAL A 94 9.98 -8.18 -5.81
C VAL A 94 10.60 -9.18 -4.86
N GLU A 95 9.76 -9.91 -4.14
CA GLU A 95 10.18 -11.04 -3.33
C GLU A 95 9.97 -12.33 -4.12
N VAL A 96 11.06 -13.04 -4.44
CA VAL A 96 11.03 -14.27 -5.26
C VAL A 96 11.93 -15.35 -4.66
N PRO A 97 11.75 -16.62 -5.04
CA PRO A 97 12.67 -17.68 -4.64
C PRO A 97 14.11 -17.36 -5.10
N CYS A 98 15.04 -17.44 -4.16
CA CYS A 98 16.46 -17.23 -4.37
C CYS A 98 17.25 -18.43 -3.85
N PHE A 99 18.31 -18.79 -4.56
CA PHE A 99 19.33 -19.71 -4.07
C PHE A 99 20.59 -18.93 -3.73
N VAL A 100 21.24 -19.27 -2.63
CA VAL A 100 22.52 -18.68 -2.23
C VAL A 100 23.57 -19.76 -2.19
N ASP A 101 24.73 -19.46 -2.77
CA ASP A 101 25.95 -20.27 -2.62
C ASP A 101 27.18 -19.35 -2.49
N ARG A 102 28.38 -19.92 -2.62
CA ARG A 102 29.64 -19.18 -2.48
C ARG A 102 29.82 -18.06 -3.51
N MET A 103 29.18 -18.13 -4.66
CA MET A 103 29.31 -17.17 -5.75
C MET A 103 28.29 -16.04 -5.65
N GLY A 104 27.20 -16.21 -4.90
CA GLY A 104 26.27 -15.12 -4.59
C GLY A 104 24.82 -15.57 -4.44
N ILE A 105 23.91 -14.65 -4.76
CA ILE A 105 22.45 -14.84 -4.72
C ILE A 105 21.94 -14.99 -6.15
N TYR A 106 21.12 -16.02 -6.36
CA TYR A 106 20.53 -16.38 -7.64
C TYR A 106 19.00 -16.31 -7.56
N PRO A 107 18.40 -15.18 -7.95
CA PRO A 107 16.95 -15.06 -8.05
C PRO A 107 16.39 -15.94 -9.16
N THR A 108 15.26 -16.59 -8.88
CA THR A 108 14.58 -17.47 -9.83
C THR A 108 13.52 -16.69 -10.60
N LYS A 109 13.49 -16.85 -11.93
CA LYS A 109 12.42 -16.30 -12.76
C LYS A 109 11.09 -16.99 -12.43
N VAL A 110 10.09 -16.19 -12.06
CA VAL A 110 8.72 -16.64 -11.76
C VAL A 110 7.84 -16.60 -13.02
N GLY A 111 8.08 -15.62 -13.91
CA GLY A 111 7.24 -15.40 -15.09
C GLY A 111 6.03 -14.53 -14.80
N ALA A 112 4.93 -14.73 -15.52
CA ALA A 112 3.71 -13.95 -15.32
C ALA A 112 2.93 -14.49 -14.12
N LEU A 113 2.61 -13.62 -13.16
CA LEU A 113 1.64 -13.96 -12.11
C LEU A 113 0.23 -14.08 -12.71
N PRO A 114 -0.68 -14.82 -12.06
CA PRO A 114 -2.10 -14.73 -12.37
C PRO A 114 -2.55 -13.24 -12.42
N PRO A 115 -3.32 -12.81 -13.43
CA PRO A 115 -3.59 -11.39 -13.68
C PRO A 115 -4.15 -10.64 -12.46
N GLN A 116 -5.03 -11.27 -11.68
CA GLN A 116 -5.58 -10.72 -10.45
C GLN A 116 -4.51 -10.49 -9.37
N CYS A 117 -3.52 -11.38 -9.27
CA CYS A 117 -2.40 -11.21 -8.33
C CYS A 117 -1.45 -10.12 -8.81
N ALA A 118 -1.17 -10.05 -10.12
CA ALA A 118 -0.38 -8.97 -10.70
C ALA A 118 -1.03 -7.61 -10.46
N ALA A 119 -2.34 -7.50 -10.66
CA ALA A 119 -3.09 -6.27 -10.41
C ALA A 119 -2.98 -5.82 -8.94
N LEU A 120 -3.17 -6.73 -7.99
CA LEU A 120 -3.03 -6.43 -6.56
C LEU A 120 -1.61 -6.01 -6.17
N ASN A 121 -0.58 -6.64 -6.72
CA ASN A 121 0.80 -6.23 -6.48
C ASN A 121 1.09 -4.87 -7.12
N GLN A 122 0.61 -4.64 -8.34
CA GLN A 122 0.85 -3.40 -9.08
C GLN A 122 0.27 -2.17 -8.37
N THR A 123 -0.88 -2.28 -7.71
CA THR A 123 -1.41 -1.15 -6.91
C THR A 123 -0.44 -0.75 -5.79
N ASN A 124 0.21 -1.72 -5.12
CA ASN A 124 1.18 -1.45 -4.07
C ASN A 124 2.52 -0.96 -4.63
N VAL A 125 3.00 -1.55 -5.74
CA VAL A 125 4.23 -1.12 -6.43
C VAL A 125 4.13 0.34 -6.87
N THR A 126 2.97 0.78 -7.37
CA THR A 126 2.76 2.17 -7.76
C THR A 126 2.86 3.13 -6.56
N VAL A 127 2.24 2.78 -5.43
CA VAL A 127 2.31 3.57 -4.18
C VAL A 127 3.76 3.68 -3.69
N GLN A 128 4.49 2.56 -3.64
CA GLN A 128 5.89 2.52 -3.23
C GLN A 128 6.78 3.32 -4.17
N GLY A 129 6.57 3.22 -5.49
CA GLY A 129 7.32 3.99 -6.48
C GLY A 129 7.16 5.50 -6.30
N LEU A 130 5.92 5.96 -6.08
CA LEU A 130 5.65 7.38 -5.79
C LEU A 130 6.29 7.82 -4.47
N ALA A 131 6.22 6.99 -3.42
CA ALA A 131 6.85 7.29 -2.14
C ALA A 131 8.38 7.38 -2.25
N CYS A 132 9.01 6.45 -2.98
CA CYS A 132 10.44 6.50 -3.27
C CYS A 132 10.81 7.77 -4.07
N GLN A 133 10.02 8.11 -5.09
CA GLN A 133 10.26 9.31 -5.88
C GLN A 133 10.12 10.57 -5.01
N ALA A 134 9.08 10.66 -4.17
CA ALA A 134 8.92 11.75 -3.21
C ALA A 134 10.10 11.84 -2.25
N ALA A 135 10.59 10.72 -1.72
CA ALA A 135 11.73 10.68 -0.81
C ALA A 135 13.03 11.13 -1.47
N LEU A 136 13.23 10.85 -2.77
CA LEU A 136 14.40 11.26 -3.53
C LEU A 136 14.34 12.72 -3.98
N THR A 137 13.18 13.20 -4.42
CA THR A 137 13.02 14.55 -4.99
C THR A 137 12.63 15.59 -3.95
N GLY A 138 12.13 15.17 -2.79
CA GLY A 138 11.53 16.03 -1.77
C GLY A 138 10.21 16.66 -2.21
N ASP A 139 9.45 16.04 -3.13
CA ASP A 139 8.19 16.60 -3.64
C ASP A 139 6.99 16.20 -2.76
N PRO A 140 6.34 17.14 -2.05
CA PRO A 140 5.18 16.85 -1.20
C PRO A 140 3.95 16.36 -1.98
N GLU A 141 3.78 16.74 -3.26
CA GLU A 141 2.65 16.29 -4.07
C GLU A 141 2.79 14.81 -4.46
N LEU A 142 4.02 14.31 -4.64
CA LEU A 142 4.27 12.88 -4.85
C LEU A 142 4.00 12.06 -3.58
N ALA A 143 4.37 12.58 -2.41
CA ALA A 143 4.04 11.95 -1.12
C ALA A 143 2.52 11.88 -0.93
N PHE A 144 1.82 12.97 -1.26
CA PHE A 144 0.36 12.98 -1.27
C PHE A 144 -0.21 11.96 -2.25
N ALA A 145 0.28 11.91 -3.49
CA ALA A 145 -0.21 10.97 -4.49
C ALA A 145 -0.02 9.51 -4.04
N ALA A 146 1.12 9.19 -3.41
CA ALA A 146 1.36 7.87 -2.84
C ALA A 146 0.31 7.52 -1.78
N CYS A 147 0.07 8.40 -0.80
CA CYS A 147 -0.95 8.18 0.23
C CYS A 147 -2.38 8.16 -0.33
N ALA A 148 -2.68 8.95 -1.37
CA ALA A 148 -3.99 8.97 -2.00
C ALA A 148 -4.30 7.69 -2.78
N LEU A 149 -3.27 7.03 -3.32
CA LEU A 149 -3.39 5.75 -4.02
C LEU A 149 -3.27 4.54 -3.07
N ASP A 150 -2.85 4.74 -1.82
CA ASP A 150 -2.84 3.67 -0.83
C ASP A 150 -4.26 3.09 -0.67
N PRO A 151 -4.47 1.78 -0.85
CA PRO A 151 -5.79 1.18 -0.81
C PRO A 151 -6.50 1.29 0.55
N LEU A 152 -5.77 1.44 1.66
CA LEU A 152 -6.39 1.65 2.97
C LEU A 152 -6.81 3.10 3.11
N ALA A 153 -5.90 4.04 2.87
CA ALA A 153 -6.18 5.47 2.98
C ALA A 153 -7.35 5.90 2.09
N SER A 154 -7.36 5.46 0.82
CA SER A 154 -8.45 5.75 -0.12
C SER A 154 -9.79 5.10 0.25
N ALA A 155 -9.78 4.02 1.03
CA ALA A 155 -10.99 3.37 1.52
C ALA A 155 -11.61 4.08 2.73
N VAL A 156 -10.80 4.77 3.55
CA VAL A 156 -11.25 5.36 4.81
C VAL A 156 -11.31 6.89 4.81
N CYS A 157 -10.58 7.55 3.91
CA CYS A 157 -10.43 9.00 3.88
C CYS A 157 -10.73 9.56 2.49
N THR A 158 -11.28 10.77 2.46
CA THR A 158 -11.40 11.59 1.26
C THR A 158 -10.06 12.19 0.85
N LEU A 159 -9.93 12.64 -0.41
CA LEU A 159 -8.69 13.26 -0.90
C LEU A 159 -8.24 14.49 -0.08
N VAL A 160 -9.19 15.23 0.52
CA VAL A 160 -8.84 16.38 1.37
C VAL A 160 -8.32 15.92 2.72
N GLU A 161 -8.94 14.92 3.35
CA GLU A 161 -8.46 14.34 4.61
C GLU A 161 -7.07 13.73 4.43
N ILE A 162 -6.83 13.00 3.34
CA ILE A 162 -5.50 12.44 3.02
C ILE A 162 -4.48 13.57 2.85
N ARG A 163 -4.85 14.66 2.18
CA ARG A 163 -3.96 15.81 1.97
C ARG A 163 -3.55 16.46 3.29
N GLU A 164 -4.51 16.74 4.17
CA GLU A 164 -4.21 17.34 5.47
C GLU A 164 -3.42 16.37 6.35
N MET A 165 -3.73 15.07 6.34
CA MET A 165 -2.92 14.04 7.02
C MET A 165 -1.46 14.07 6.56
N VAL A 166 -1.20 14.11 5.24
CA VAL A 166 0.17 14.18 4.71
C VAL A 166 0.87 15.48 5.10
N ARG A 167 0.15 16.61 5.13
CA ARG A 167 0.70 17.89 5.62
C ARG A 167 1.14 17.80 7.08
N GLU A 168 0.28 17.23 7.93
CA GLU A 168 0.60 17.02 9.34
C GLU A 168 1.79 16.08 9.53
N MET A 169 1.83 14.96 8.81
CA MET A 169 2.94 14.01 8.86
C MET A 169 4.26 14.66 8.44
N LEU A 170 4.30 15.37 7.30
CA LEU A 170 5.51 16.05 6.84
C LEU A 170 5.99 17.11 7.84
N ALA A 171 5.07 17.84 8.49
CA ALA A 171 5.43 18.82 9.50
C ALA A 171 5.98 18.16 10.78
N LYS A 172 5.42 17.02 11.20
CA LYS A 172 5.87 16.27 12.39
C LYS A 172 7.21 15.58 12.18
N GLU A 173 7.49 15.14 10.96
CA GLU A 173 8.71 14.43 10.60
C GLU A 173 9.78 15.34 9.95
N ALA A 174 9.59 16.66 9.98
CA ALA A 174 10.44 17.62 9.27
C ALA A 174 11.92 17.54 9.66
N GLU A 175 12.22 17.20 10.92
CA GLU A 175 13.59 16.97 11.41
C GLU A 175 14.28 15.81 10.68
N TRP A 176 13.53 14.75 10.37
CA TRP A 176 14.04 13.53 9.73
C TRP A 176 13.93 13.56 8.21
N LEU A 177 13.24 14.56 7.66
CA LEU A 177 12.94 14.70 6.23
C LEU A 177 13.52 16.01 5.63
N PRO A 178 14.83 16.25 5.74
CA PRO A 178 15.46 17.51 5.32
C PRO A 178 15.31 17.82 3.82
N GLN A 179 15.12 16.81 2.97
CA GLN A 179 14.89 17.00 1.54
C GLN A 179 13.56 17.71 1.22
N PHE A 180 12.61 17.72 2.15
CA PHE A 180 11.35 18.45 2.03
C PHE A 180 11.43 19.88 2.61
N ALA A 181 12.61 20.31 3.10
CA ALA A 181 12.77 21.62 3.71
C ALA A 181 12.37 22.77 2.75
N GLY A 182 11.61 23.74 3.27
CA GLY A 182 11.09 24.87 2.50
C GLY A 182 9.99 24.52 1.50
N ARG A 183 9.59 23.25 1.40
CA ARG A 183 8.49 22.80 0.54
C ARG A 183 7.27 22.49 1.38
N THR A 184 6.11 22.89 0.87
CA THR A 184 4.84 22.65 1.56
C THR A 184 3.82 22.13 0.59
N LEU A 185 3.04 21.16 1.06
CA LEU A 185 1.87 20.70 0.33
C LEU A 185 0.74 21.71 0.55
N ALA A 186 0.21 22.27 -0.53
CA ALA A 186 -0.81 23.32 -0.46
C ALA A 186 -2.13 22.78 0.09
N ALA A 187 -2.75 23.53 1.00
CA ALA A 187 -4.09 23.24 1.51
C ALA A 187 -5.13 23.19 0.38
N ARG A 188 -6.12 22.29 0.48
CA ARG A 188 -7.26 22.26 -0.46
C ARG A 188 -8.57 22.22 0.31
N LYS A 189 -9.56 22.99 -0.16
CA LYS A 189 -10.91 22.96 0.41
C LYS A 189 -11.71 21.80 -0.19
N PRO A 190 -12.57 21.12 0.59
CA PRO A 190 -13.52 20.17 0.04
C PRO A 190 -14.42 20.83 -1.00
N VAL A 191 -14.68 20.12 -2.09
CA VAL A 191 -15.71 20.51 -3.06
C VAL A 191 -17.07 20.42 -2.38
N LYS A 192 -17.79 21.54 -2.31
CA LYS A 192 -19.14 21.60 -1.76
C LYS A 192 -20.13 21.86 -2.89
N VAL A 193 -20.89 20.83 -3.25
CA VAL A 193 -22.05 20.97 -4.14
C VAL A 193 -23.22 21.43 -3.27
N THR A 194 -23.70 22.65 -3.48
CA THR A 194 -24.80 23.22 -2.70
C THR A 194 -26.14 22.87 -3.36
N PRO A 195 -27.28 22.90 -2.64
CA PRO A 195 -28.60 22.69 -3.26
C PRO A 195 -28.93 23.71 -4.38
N LYS A 196 -28.26 24.87 -4.38
CA LYS A 196 -28.42 25.91 -5.41
C LYS A 196 -27.52 25.68 -6.63
N THR A 197 -26.60 24.71 -6.58
CA THR A 197 -25.71 24.38 -7.69
C THR A 197 -26.54 23.80 -8.84
N LYS A 198 -26.64 24.55 -9.94
CA LYS A 198 -27.30 24.09 -11.17
C LYS A 198 -26.29 23.37 -12.05
N GLY A 199 -26.59 22.12 -12.41
CA GLY A 199 -25.84 21.43 -13.47
C GLY A 199 -25.98 22.18 -14.78
N ILE A 200 -24.90 22.26 -15.56
CA ILE A 200 -24.97 22.74 -16.94
C ILE A 200 -25.55 21.63 -17.82
N GLU A 201 -26.35 22.01 -18.82
CA GLU A 201 -26.80 21.06 -19.83
C GLU A 201 -25.58 20.64 -20.66
N ALA A 202 -25.15 19.39 -20.48
CA ALA A 202 -24.07 18.81 -21.26
C ALA A 202 -24.63 18.28 -22.58
N PRO A 203 -23.94 18.47 -23.72
CA PRO A 203 -24.35 17.88 -24.98
C PRO A 203 -24.45 16.36 -24.86
N LEU A 204 -25.37 15.75 -25.62
CA LEU A 204 -25.54 14.31 -25.62
C LEU A 204 -24.24 13.63 -26.05
N ASP A 205 -23.60 12.95 -25.10
CA ASP A 205 -22.50 12.05 -25.40
C ASP A 205 -23.03 10.92 -26.31
N PRO A 206 -22.46 10.73 -27.51
CA PRO A 206 -22.83 9.63 -28.40
C PRO A 206 -22.80 8.26 -27.71
N ALA A 207 -21.91 8.05 -26.74
CA ALA A 207 -21.84 6.82 -25.95
C ALA A 207 -23.06 6.60 -25.04
N LEU A 208 -23.77 7.68 -24.70
CA LEU A 208 -24.98 7.67 -23.87
C LEU A 208 -26.27 7.74 -24.68
N ALA A 209 -26.22 7.73 -26.01
CA ALA A 209 -27.40 7.86 -26.87
C ALA A 209 -28.47 6.77 -26.59
N ILE A 210 -28.02 5.52 -26.43
CA ILE A 210 -28.89 4.38 -26.12
C ILE A 210 -29.46 4.50 -24.70
N GLY A 211 -28.64 4.85 -23.71
CA GLY A 211 -29.08 5.04 -22.32
C GLY A 211 -30.11 6.16 -22.19
N ASN A 212 -29.88 7.28 -22.87
CA ASN A 212 -30.85 8.38 -22.95
C ASN A 212 -32.14 7.93 -23.62
N ARG A 213 -32.06 7.11 -24.67
CA ARG A 213 -33.25 6.55 -25.31
C ARG A 213 -34.05 5.66 -24.35
N PHE A 214 -33.40 4.78 -23.60
CA PHE A 214 -34.07 3.98 -22.57
C PHE A 214 -34.67 4.85 -21.45
N GLY A 215 -33.97 5.90 -21.03
CA GLY A 215 -34.51 6.86 -20.06
C GLY A 215 -35.79 7.55 -20.56
N GLN A 216 -35.79 8.00 -21.82
CA GLN A 216 -36.99 8.54 -22.47
C GLN A 216 -38.12 7.52 -22.52
N LEU A 217 -37.84 6.29 -22.98
CA LEU A 217 -38.82 5.21 -23.06
C LEU A 217 -39.42 4.86 -21.70
N ALA A 218 -38.62 4.85 -20.63
CA ALA A 218 -39.07 4.57 -19.28
C ALA A 218 -40.10 5.59 -18.75
N THR A 219 -40.05 6.84 -19.25
CA THR A 219 -41.02 7.89 -18.91
C THR A 219 -42.30 7.86 -19.76
N MET A 220 -42.34 7.03 -20.81
CA MET A 220 -43.51 6.93 -21.68
C MET A 220 -44.63 6.12 -21.01
N LYS A 221 -45.86 6.62 -21.06
CA LYS A 221 -47.04 5.92 -20.50
C LYS A 221 -47.40 4.69 -21.34
N VAL A 222 -47.53 3.54 -20.70
CA VAL A 222 -48.04 2.31 -21.33
C VAL A 222 -49.55 2.43 -21.52
N LYS A 223 -50.05 2.29 -22.75
CA LYS A 223 -51.49 2.19 -23.02
C LYS A 223 -51.99 0.84 -22.46
N LYS A 224 -53.02 0.88 -21.59
CA LYS A 224 -53.67 -0.35 -21.10
C LYS A 224 -54.16 -1.18 -22.31
N PRO A 225 -54.03 -2.52 -22.28
CA PRO A 225 -54.56 -3.35 -23.35
C PRO A 225 -56.07 -3.16 -23.42
N LYS A 226 -56.61 -3.04 -24.64
CA LYS A 226 -58.06 -3.12 -24.86
C LYS A 226 -58.48 -4.57 -24.58
N ALA A 227 -59.43 -4.74 -23.67
CA ALA A 227 -60.07 -6.02 -23.35
C ALA A 227 -60.83 -6.58 -24.56
#